data_AF-A0A177KXA5-F1
#
_entry.id   AF-A0A177KXA5-F1
#
_cell.length_a   1.000
_cell.length_b   1.000
_cell.length_c   1.000
_cell.angle_alpha   90.00
_cell.angle_beta   90.00
_cell.angle_gamma   90.00
#
_symmetry.space_group_name_H-M   'P 1'
#
loop_
_entity.id
_entity.type
_entity.pdbx_description
1 polymer ?
#
loop_
_entity_poly.entity_id
_entity_poly.type
_entity_poly.pdbx_seq_one_letter_code
_entity_poly.pdbx_strand_id
1 'polypeptide(L)'
;MEKEKVIQIYRDVLNGKRVRFPNHFFVGEQGKNYLAILTRYLIEEYLGIPLEEIPRNVKAETLWDYRLRPAAHVQGWTNFIEVIENAYPGKFKPWEFTQVPWKYWRGEAGKKRAIEAVRYVIEEKCKMTHHEIPLRINHHFFKEYRLSGVFHFFGESPYQVINAVYPGQFQPWELANVPMNYWKNPENVKQALDGFLFQKLGFSSYEEALVKLKRNDFFQYRMSGVLQMAFDSQLAKVHQWIREQTITA
;
A
#
# COMPACT_ATOMS: atom_id res chain seq x y z
N MET A 1 -33.63 -16.96 17.12
CA MET A 1 -33.72 -16.14 18.36
C MET A 1 -33.63 -14.68 17.95
N GLU A 2 -34.38 -13.80 18.59
CA GLU A 2 -34.32 -12.34 18.32
C GLU A 2 -32.95 -11.78 18.71
N LYS A 3 -32.53 -10.71 18.02
CA LYS A 3 -31.23 -10.03 18.19
C LYS A 3 -30.98 -9.67 19.66
N GLU A 4 -31.97 -9.09 20.33
CA GLU A 4 -31.87 -8.60 21.70
C GLU A 4 -31.62 -9.74 22.70
N LYS A 5 -32.26 -10.89 22.49
CA LYS A 5 -32.05 -12.09 23.32
C LYS A 5 -30.63 -12.66 23.14
N VAL A 6 -30.11 -12.66 21.90
CA VAL A 6 -28.73 -13.07 21.60
C VAL A 6 -27.73 -12.16 22.31
N ILE A 7 -27.93 -10.84 22.24
CA ILE A 7 -27.10 -9.84 22.92
C ILE A 7 -27.19 -9.99 24.45
N GLN A 8 -28.39 -10.23 25.00
CA GLN A 8 -28.56 -10.40 26.43
C GLN A 8 -27.79 -11.62 26.96
N ILE A 9 -27.82 -12.75 26.25
CA ILE A 9 -27.02 -13.93 26.60
C ILE A 9 -25.53 -13.59 26.62
N TYR A 10 -25.06 -12.80 25.65
CA TYR A 10 -23.67 -12.38 25.59
C TYR A 10 -23.29 -11.45 26.75
N ARG A 11 -24.14 -10.48 27.10
CA ARG A 11 -23.95 -9.63 28.29
C ARG A 11 -23.87 -10.45 29.57
N ASP A 12 -24.69 -11.48 29.71
CA ASP A 12 -24.64 -12.37 30.88
C ASP A 12 -23.32 -13.16 30.95
N VAL A 13 -22.76 -13.55 29.79
CA VAL A 13 -21.44 -14.19 29.71
C VAL A 13 -20.32 -13.22 30.04
N LEU A 14 -20.35 -11.99 29.51
CA LEU A 14 -19.34 -10.96 29.79
C LEU A 14 -19.31 -10.57 31.27
N ASN A 15 -20.50 -10.41 31.88
CA ASN A 15 -20.64 -10.01 33.29
C ASN A 15 -20.50 -11.17 34.28
N GLY A 16 -20.19 -12.39 33.82
CA GLY A 16 -20.02 -13.56 34.68
C GLY A 16 -21.31 -14.13 35.28
N LYS A 17 -22.49 -13.60 34.93
CA LYS A 17 -23.79 -14.21 35.30
C LYS A 17 -23.97 -15.60 34.70
N ARG A 18 -23.28 -15.87 33.60
CA ARG A 18 -23.25 -17.16 32.90
C ARG A 18 -21.82 -17.55 32.58
N VAL A 19 -21.42 -18.77 32.94
CA VAL A 19 -20.05 -19.29 32.73
C VAL A 19 -19.71 -19.46 31.24
N ARG A 20 -20.67 -19.93 30.43
CA ARG A 20 -20.48 -20.21 29.00
C ARG A 20 -21.76 -19.98 28.21
N PHE A 21 -21.63 -19.75 26.91
CA PHE A 21 -22.76 -19.73 25.98
C PHE A 21 -23.59 -21.02 26.05
N PRO A 22 -24.89 -20.97 25.70
CA PRO A 22 -25.72 -22.17 25.59
C PRO A 22 -25.10 -23.24 24.68
N ASN A 23 -25.45 -24.51 24.90
CA ASN A 23 -24.98 -25.59 24.04
C ASN A 23 -25.44 -25.36 22.60
N HIS A 24 -24.55 -25.65 21.65
CA HIS A 24 -24.78 -25.49 20.20
C HIS A 24 -25.16 -24.07 19.74
N PHE A 25 -24.94 -23.06 20.58
CA PHE A 25 -25.35 -21.68 20.28
C PHE A 25 -24.73 -21.13 18.99
N PHE A 26 -23.50 -21.53 18.68
CA PHE A 26 -22.78 -21.08 17.48
C PHE A 26 -22.77 -22.11 16.35
N VAL A 27 -23.62 -23.14 16.34
CA VAL A 27 -23.55 -24.17 15.29
C VAL A 27 -24.27 -23.71 14.01
N GLY A 28 -23.66 -23.96 12.85
CA GLY A 28 -24.23 -23.71 11.53
C GLY A 28 -24.43 -22.24 11.17
N GLU A 29 -25.20 -21.98 10.11
CA GLU A 29 -25.45 -20.63 9.58
C GLU A 29 -26.11 -19.71 10.61
N GLN A 30 -27.00 -20.24 11.44
CA GLN A 30 -27.60 -19.48 12.53
C GLN A 30 -26.55 -19.04 13.55
N GLY A 31 -25.58 -19.90 13.86
CA GLY A 31 -24.44 -19.57 14.71
C GLY A 31 -23.55 -18.47 14.14
N LYS A 32 -23.28 -18.50 12.83
CA LYS A 32 -22.56 -17.42 12.12
C LYS A 32 -23.32 -16.09 12.22
N ASN A 33 -24.64 -16.12 12.05
CA ASN A 33 -25.49 -14.94 12.20
C ASN A 33 -25.44 -14.37 13.62
N TYR A 34 -25.48 -15.24 14.65
CA TYR A 34 -25.32 -14.80 16.03
C TYR A 34 -23.94 -14.21 16.27
N LEU A 35 -22.86 -14.83 15.78
CA LEU A 35 -21.51 -14.29 15.91
C LEU A 35 -21.37 -12.92 15.20
N ALA A 36 -22.01 -12.73 14.04
CA ALA A 36 -22.06 -11.42 13.37
C ALA A 36 -22.75 -10.36 14.24
N ILE A 37 -23.91 -10.70 14.81
CA ILE A 37 -24.65 -9.81 15.72
C ILE A 37 -23.79 -9.43 16.93
N LEU A 38 -23.17 -10.41 17.58
CA LEU A 38 -22.35 -10.19 18.78
C LEU A 38 -21.09 -9.39 18.47
N THR A 39 -20.46 -9.62 17.32
CA THR A 39 -19.27 -8.86 16.90
C THR A 39 -19.61 -7.40 16.66
N ARG A 40 -20.71 -7.10 15.97
CA ARG A 40 -21.18 -5.71 15.78
C ARG A 40 -21.53 -5.04 17.10
N TYR A 41 -22.28 -5.74 17.96
CA TYR A 41 -22.60 -5.24 19.29
C TYR A 41 -21.34 -4.94 20.12
N LEU A 42 -20.37 -5.85 20.13
CA LEU A 42 -19.11 -5.67 20.86
C LEU A 42 -18.37 -4.42 20.37
N ILE A 43 -18.20 -4.28 19.06
CA ILE A 43 -17.39 -3.20 18.48
C ILE A 43 -18.12 -1.86 18.60
N GLU A 44 -19.36 -1.78 18.14
CA GLU A 44 -20.09 -0.53 17.96
C GLU A 44 -20.70 -0.03 19.28
N GLU A 45 -21.34 -0.92 20.04
CA GLU A 45 -22.13 -0.51 21.22
C GLU A 45 -21.34 -0.69 22.52
N TYR A 46 -20.58 -1.78 22.68
CA TYR A 46 -19.88 -2.08 23.92
C TYR A 46 -18.52 -1.35 24.03
N LEU A 47 -17.73 -1.36 22.94
CA LEU A 47 -16.43 -0.68 22.88
C LEU A 47 -16.51 0.74 22.30
N GLY A 48 -17.62 1.09 21.64
CA GLY A 48 -17.81 2.42 21.06
C GLY A 48 -16.87 2.72 19.90
N ILE A 49 -16.39 1.71 19.17
CA ILE A 49 -15.46 1.87 18.05
C ILE A 49 -16.26 2.19 16.79
N PRO A 50 -16.06 3.37 16.16
CA PRO A 50 -16.74 3.71 14.91
C PRO A 50 -16.21 2.84 13.74
N LEU A 51 -17.07 2.65 12.73
CA LEU A 51 -16.82 1.75 11.59
C LEU A 51 -15.48 2.04 10.90
N GLU A 52 -15.12 3.32 10.76
CA GLU A 52 -13.92 3.80 10.07
C GLU A 52 -12.63 3.48 10.84
N GLU A 53 -12.73 3.29 12.16
CA GLU A 53 -11.59 2.99 13.03
C GLU A 53 -11.37 1.50 13.27
N ILE A 54 -12.30 0.64 12.83
CA ILE A 54 -12.22 -0.82 13.01
C ILE A 54 -10.85 -1.37 12.55
N PRO A 55 -10.33 -1.06 11.34
CA PRO A 55 -9.05 -1.62 10.91
C PRO A 55 -7.85 -1.21 11.79
N ARG A 56 -7.94 -0.06 12.45
CA ARG A 56 -6.88 0.46 13.31
C ARG A 56 -6.95 -0.08 14.73
N ASN A 57 -8.17 -0.25 15.26
CA ASN A 57 -8.40 -0.49 16.69
C ASN A 57 -8.82 -1.94 17.01
N VAL A 58 -9.34 -2.69 16.05
CA VAL A 58 -9.78 -4.08 16.26
C VAL A 58 -8.68 -5.06 15.85
N LYS A 59 -8.30 -5.92 16.78
CA LYS A 59 -7.32 -7.00 16.60
C LYS A 59 -7.91 -8.33 17.07
N ALA A 60 -7.13 -9.40 16.95
CA ALA A 60 -7.50 -10.70 17.46
C ALA A 60 -7.88 -10.65 18.95
N GLU A 61 -7.06 -9.99 19.78
CA GLU A 61 -7.26 -9.85 21.23
C GLU A 61 -8.58 -9.14 21.55
N THR A 62 -8.96 -8.11 20.77
CA THR A 62 -10.23 -7.40 20.91
C THR A 62 -11.44 -8.33 20.83
N LEU A 63 -11.38 -9.42 20.05
CA LEU A 63 -12.48 -10.39 19.98
C LEU A 63 -12.31 -11.54 20.99
N TRP A 64 -11.07 -11.96 21.22
CA TRP A 64 -10.76 -13.11 22.06
C TRP A 64 -10.97 -12.82 23.56
N ASP A 65 -10.51 -11.67 24.03
CA ASP A 65 -10.64 -11.25 25.43
C ASP A 65 -12.11 -11.05 25.82
N TYR A 66 -12.93 -10.67 24.83
CA TYR A 66 -14.38 -10.52 24.96
C TYR A 66 -15.16 -11.78 24.56
N ARG A 67 -14.57 -12.95 24.80
CA ARG A 67 -15.23 -14.27 24.76
C ARG A 67 -15.77 -14.72 23.38
N LEU A 68 -15.37 -14.12 22.27
CA LEU A 68 -15.81 -14.54 20.93
C LEU A 68 -14.94 -15.65 20.31
N ARG A 69 -13.80 -15.99 20.92
CA ARG A 69 -12.89 -17.05 20.42
C ARG A 69 -13.54 -18.43 20.24
N PRO A 70 -14.30 -18.95 21.23
CA PRO A 70 -14.95 -20.25 21.06
C PRO A 70 -15.92 -20.26 19.88
N ALA A 71 -16.64 -19.15 19.65
CA ALA A 71 -17.59 -19.03 18.55
C ALA A 71 -16.90 -19.10 17.18
N ALA A 72 -15.76 -18.42 17.03
CA ALA A 72 -14.95 -18.48 15.81
C ALA A 72 -14.42 -19.90 15.56
N HIS A 73 -13.90 -20.56 16.60
CA HIS A 73 -13.40 -21.94 16.49
C HIS A 73 -14.49 -22.94 16.07
N VAL A 74 -15.74 -22.76 16.52
CA VAL A 74 -16.88 -23.60 16.09
C VAL A 74 -17.10 -23.52 14.56
N GLN A 75 -16.74 -22.40 13.93
CA GLN A 75 -16.80 -22.25 12.47
C GLN A 75 -15.55 -22.76 11.74
N GLY A 76 -14.53 -23.23 12.47
CA GLY A 76 -13.21 -23.52 11.90
C GLY A 76 -12.40 -22.26 11.57
N TRP A 77 -12.84 -21.08 12.00
CA TRP A 77 -12.12 -19.82 11.78
C TRP A 77 -10.96 -19.70 12.76
N THR A 78 -9.78 -19.47 12.20
CA THR A 78 -8.52 -19.45 12.95
C THR A 78 -7.94 -18.04 13.09
N ASN A 79 -8.49 -17.08 12.35
CA ASN A 79 -8.08 -15.68 12.43
C ASN A 79 -9.29 -14.75 12.59
N PHE A 80 -9.05 -13.59 13.19
CA PHE A 80 -10.11 -12.64 13.50
C PHE A 80 -10.70 -11.96 12.26
N ILE A 81 -9.96 -11.92 11.14
CA ILE A 81 -10.44 -11.33 9.89
C ILE A 81 -11.66 -12.09 9.35
N GLU A 82 -11.72 -13.41 9.50
CA GLU A 82 -12.91 -14.20 9.14
C GLU A 82 -14.15 -13.80 9.95
N VAL A 83 -13.96 -13.50 11.25
CA VAL A 83 -15.04 -13.03 12.14
C VAL A 83 -15.51 -11.65 11.72
N ILE A 84 -14.59 -10.77 11.36
CA ILE A 84 -14.89 -9.41 10.87
C ILE A 84 -15.60 -9.47 9.52
N GLU A 85 -15.13 -10.28 8.58
CA GLU A 85 -15.77 -10.47 7.27
C GLU A 85 -17.20 -10.99 7.43
N ASN A 86 -17.45 -11.91 8.36
CA ASN A 86 -18.79 -12.39 8.68
C ASN A 86 -19.70 -11.28 9.27
N ALA A 87 -19.14 -10.38 10.08
CA ALA A 87 -19.90 -9.28 10.69
C ALA A 87 -20.14 -8.09 9.73
N TYR A 88 -19.17 -7.84 8.83
CA TYR A 88 -19.12 -6.72 7.90
C TYR A 88 -18.74 -7.18 6.48
N PRO A 89 -19.58 -7.97 5.79
CA PRO A 89 -19.22 -8.55 4.50
C PRO A 89 -18.79 -7.52 3.47
N GLY A 90 -17.61 -7.72 2.89
CA GLY A 90 -17.03 -6.85 1.85
C GLY A 90 -16.69 -5.43 2.28
N LYS A 91 -16.78 -5.08 3.57
CA LYS A 91 -16.53 -3.72 4.06
C LYS A 91 -15.06 -3.40 4.24
N PHE A 92 -14.25 -4.38 4.58
CA PHE A 92 -12.84 -4.19 4.87
C PHE A 92 -11.99 -5.18 4.10
N LYS A 93 -10.82 -4.73 3.67
CA LYS A 93 -9.79 -5.62 3.14
C LYS A 93 -8.85 -6.05 4.27
N PRO A 94 -8.35 -7.30 4.28
CA PRO A 94 -7.50 -7.77 5.36
C PRO A 94 -6.26 -6.90 5.59
N TRP A 95 -5.67 -6.34 4.52
CA TRP A 95 -4.49 -5.47 4.61
C TRP A 95 -4.74 -4.09 5.21
N GLU A 96 -6.00 -3.70 5.44
CA GLU A 96 -6.31 -2.47 6.17
C GLU A 96 -6.08 -2.65 7.68
N PHE A 97 -6.07 -3.89 8.18
CA PHE A 97 -5.87 -4.19 9.58
C PHE A 97 -4.41 -4.16 9.98
N THR A 98 -4.16 -3.84 11.26
CA THR A 98 -2.81 -3.90 11.85
C THR A 98 -2.24 -5.33 11.94
N GLN A 99 -3.10 -6.34 11.89
CA GLN A 99 -2.76 -7.75 11.93
C GLN A 99 -3.44 -8.49 10.78
N VAL A 100 -2.68 -9.32 10.07
CA VAL A 100 -3.18 -10.21 9.03
C VAL A 100 -2.90 -11.67 9.40
N PRO A 101 -3.58 -12.65 8.76
CA PRO A 101 -3.32 -14.05 8.99
C PRO A 101 -1.86 -14.46 8.73
N TRP A 102 -1.41 -15.54 9.37
CA TRP A 102 -0.08 -16.08 9.10
C TRP A 102 0.07 -16.47 7.63
N LYS A 103 1.26 -16.19 7.05
CA LYS A 103 1.57 -16.36 5.61
C LYS A 103 0.73 -15.55 4.63
N TYR A 104 -0.12 -14.62 5.09
CA TYR A 104 -0.95 -13.79 4.20
C TYR A 104 -0.14 -13.08 3.11
N TRP A 105 1.04 -12.57 3.47
CA TRP A 105 1.99 -11.92 2.58
C TRP A 105 3.06 -12.86 1.99
N ARG A 106 2.93 -14.19 2.01
CA ARG A 106 4.01 -15.04 1.48
C ARG A 106 3.83 -15.40 0.01
N GLY A 107 4.95 -15.47 -0.70
CA GLY A 107 5.03 -15.91 -2.08
C GLY A 107 4.30 -15.00 -3.07
N GLU A 108 4.03 -15.54 -4.26
CA GLU A 108 3.43 -14.79 -5.36
C GLU A 108 2.02 -14.27 -5.05
N ALA A 109 1.23 -15.04 -4.30
CA ALA A 109 -0.08 -14.59 -3.83
C ALA A 109 0.04 -13.37 -2.89
N GLY A 110 1.03 -13.36 -2.00
CA GLY A 110 1.33 -12.22 -1.14
C GLY A 110 1.76 -10.99 -1.95
N LYS A 111 2.61 -11.18 -2.97
CA LYS A 111 3.04 -10.11 -3.88
C LYS A 111 1.86 -9.49 -4.63
N LYS A 112 0.93 -10.31 -5.15
CA LYS A 112 -0.29 -9.83 -5.81
C LYS A 112 -1.17 -8.99 -4.88
N ARG A 113 -1.36 -9.45 -3.63
CA ARG A 113 -2.09 -8.67 -2.61
C ARG A 113 -1.40 -7.36 -2.28
N ALA A 114 -0.07 -7.34 -2.23
CA ALA A 114 0.68 -6.10 -1.99
C ALA A 114 0.43 -5.08 -3.11
N ILE A 115 0.43 -5.53 -4.37
CA ILE A 115 0.09 -4.69 -5.53
C ILE A 115 -1.34 -4.17 -5.43
N GLU A 116 -2.31 -5.03 -5.09
CA GLU A 116 -3.71 -4.64 -4.90
C GLU A 116 -3.88 -3.64 -3.75
N ALA A 117 -3.20 -3.85 -2.62
CA ALA A 117 -3.25 -2.95 -1.47
C ALA A 117 -2.71 -1.56 -1.82
N VAL A 118 -1.58 -1.48 -2.54
CA VAL A 118 -1.02 -0.21 -2.99
C VAL A 118 -1.96 0.47 -3.99
N ARG A 119 -2.50 -0.26 -4.97
CA ARG A 119 -3.48 0.25 -5.93
C ARG A 119 -4.69 0.86 -5.23
N TYR A 120 -5.28 0.11 -4.30
CA TYR A 120 -6.43 0.55 -3.52
C TYR A 120 -6.15 1.84 -2.74
N VAL A 121 -4.98 1.95 -2.11
CA VAL A 121 -4.61 3.18 -1.40
C VAL A 121 -4.46 4.36 -2.36
N ILE A 122 -3.86 4.17 -3.53
CA ILE A 122 -3.68 5.22 -4.54
C ILE A 122 -5.02 5.67 -5.12
N GLU A 123 -5.83 4.73 -5.59
CA GLU A 123 -7.05 4.99 -6.38
C GLU A 123 -8.26 5.30 -5.49
N GLU A 124 -8.47 4.55 -4.41
CA GLU A 124 -9.70 4.65 -3.61
C GLU A 124 -9.53 5.55 -2.38
N LYS A 125 -8.43 5.38 -1.62
CA LYS A 125 -8.19 6.18 -0.41
C LYS A 125 -7.68 7.59 -0.73
N CYS A 126 -6.69 7.68 -1.60
CA CYS A 126 -6.05 8.96 -1.95
C CYS A 126 -6.69 9.65 -3.15
N LYS A 127 -7.42 8.90 -4.00
CA LYS A 127 -7.99 9.38 -5.27
C LYS A 127 -6.96 10.14 -6.11
N MET A 128 -5.73 9.64 -6.14
CA MET A 128 -4.63 10.27 -6.88
C MET A 128 -4.86 10.13 -8.37
N THR A 129 -4.70 11.24 -9.07
CA THR A 129 -4.61 11.27 -10.52
C THR A 129 -3.24 10.80 -10.98
N HIS A 130 -3.13 10.38 -12.25
CA HIS A 130 -1.90 9.83 -12.81
C HIS A 130 -0.69 10.78 -12.69
N HIS A 131 -0.91 12.10 -12.81
CA HIS A 131 0.16 13.10 -12.71
C HIS A 131 0.66 13.34 -11.28
N GLU A 132 -0.15 13.02 -10.26
CA GLU A 132 0.22 13.20 -8.85
C GLU A 132 1.09 12.07 -8.32
N ILE A 133 0.99 10.87 -8.91
CA ILE A 133 1.71 9.67 -8.47
C ILE A 133 3.22 9.95 -8.36
N PRO A 134 3.91 10.51 -9.37
CA PRO A 134 5.34 10.76 -9.26
C PRO A 134 5.69 11.94 -8.34
N LEU A 135 4.71 12.77 -7.93
CA LEU A 135 4.90 13.87 -6.98
C LEU A 135 4.82 13.38 -5.53
N ARG A 136 3.91 12.44 -5.26
CA ARG A 136 3.55 12.02 -3.91
C ARG A 136 4.18 10.69 -3.49
N ILE A 137 4.46 9.79 -4.42
CA ILE A 137 5.00 8.48 -4.09
C ILE A 137 6.48 8.56 -3.72
N ASN A 138 6.76 8.22 -2.47
CA ASN A 138 8.10 8.07 -1.89
C ASN A 138 8.00 7.14 -0.66
N HIS A 139 9.12 6.87 0.03
CA HIS A 139 9.09 6.02 1.23
C HIS A 139 8.18 6.55 2.35
N HIS A 140 8.01 7.88 2.47
CA HIS A 140 7.13 8.49 3.46
C HIS A 140 5.66 8.13 3.19
N PHE A 141 5.21 8.19 1.93
CA PHE A 141 3.88 7.74 1.53
C PHE A 141 3.60 6.30 1.98
N PHE A 142 4.51 5.36 1.69
CA PHE A 142 4.32 3.96 2.10
C PHE A 142 4.30 3.80 3.63
N LYS A 143 5.07 4.60 4.36
CA LYS A 143 5.06 4.60 5.83
C LYS A 143 3.75 5.14 6.40
N GLU A 144 3.27 6.25 5.86
CA GLU A 144 2.01 6.91 6.24
C GLU A 144 0.83 5.93 6.15
N TYR A 145 0.75 5.18 5.05
CA TYR A 145 -0.30 4.20 4.80
C TYR A 145 0.01 2.79 5.31
N ARG A 146 1.07 2.61 6.12
CA ARG A 146 1.48 1.31 6.71
C ARG A 146 1.77 0.21 5.68
N LEU A 147 2.16 0.61 4.48
CA LEU A 147 2.52 -0.26 3.38
C LEU A 147 4.04 -0.48 3.26
N SER A 148 4.85 -0.05 4.23
CA SER A 148 6.32 -0.26 4.17
C SER A 148 6.74 -1.72 3.98
N GLY A 149 5.94 -2.68 4.44
CA GLY A 149 6.23 -4.11 4.26
C GLY A 149 6.23 -4.57 2.79
N VAL A 150 5.63 -3.82 1.86
CA VAL A 150 5.60 -4.22 0.44
C VAL A 150 7.01 -4.21 -0.17
N PHE A 151 7.93 -3.40 0.35
CA PHE A 151 9.29 -3.26 -0.17
C PHE A 151 10.08 -4.58 -0.20
N HIS A 152 9.75 -5.52 0.68
CA HIS A 152 10.32 -6.87 0.69
C HIS A 152 10.19 -7.60 -0.66
N PHE A 153 9.17 -7.29 -1.45
CA PHE A 153 8.96 -7.87 -2.78
C PHE A 153 9.57 -7.08 -3.93
N PHE A 154 9.95 -5.82 -3.68
CA PHE A 154 10.22 -4.81 -4.71
C PHE A 154 11.54 -4.08 -4.44
N GLY A 155 12.56 -4.84 -3.98
CA GLY A 155 13.95 -4.38 -3.94
C GLY A 155 14.17 -3.06 -3.22
N GLU A 156 13.39 -2.78 -2.16
CA GLU A 156 13.43 -1.52 -1.41
C GLU A 156 13.24 -0.25 -2.26
N SER A 157 12.51 -0.35 -3.38
CA SER A 157 12.34 0.76 -4.33
C SER A 157 10.88 1.17 -4.50
N PRO A 158 10.50 2.42 -4.16
CA PRO A 158 9.19 2.99 -4.46
C PRO A 158 8.82 2.87 -5.94
N TYR A 159 9.79 3.06 -6.85
CA TYR A 159 9.59 2.88 -8.27
C TYR A 159 9.20 1.44 -8.62
N GLN A 160 9.90 0.43 -8.10
CA GLN A 160 9.57 -0.96 -8.42
C GLN A 160 8.16 -1.34 -7.96
N VAL A 161 7.69 -0.79 -6.84
CA VAL A 161 6.31 -0.96 -6.40
C VAL A 161 5.34 -0.33 -7.41
N ILE A 162 5.57 0.93 -7.79
CA ILE A 162 4.68 1.64 -8.73
C ILE A 162 4.69 1.02 -10.12
N ASN A 163 5.84 0.57 -10.62
CA ASN A 163 5.91 -0.14 -11.89
C ASN A 163 5.22 -1.51 -11.82
N ALA A 164 5.12 -2.14 -10.66
CA ALA A 164 4.32 -3.35 -10.50
C ALA A 164 2.80 -3.06 -10.49
N VAL A 165 2.39 -1.89 -9.99
CA VAL A 165 0.99 -1.45 -9.99
C VAL A 165 0.56 -0.91 -11.37
N TYR A 166 1.41 -0.13 -12.02
CA TYR A 166 1.18 0.51 -13.32
C TYR A 166 2.33 0.18 -14.29
N PRO A 167 2.39 -1.05 -14.82
CA PRO A 167 3.51 -1.51 -15.65
C PRO A 167 3.76 -0.59 -16.85
N GLY A 168 4.99 -0.07 -16.95
CA GLY A 168 5.47 0.71 -18.09
C GLY A 168 4.88 2.12 -18.21
N GLN A 169 4.06 2.56 -17.26
CA GLN A 169 3.43 3.89 -17.33
C GLN A 169 4.31 5.00 -16.77
N PHE A 170 5.30 4.66 -15.94
CA PHE A 170 6.21 5.60 -15.30
C PHE A 170 7.65 5.22 -15.57
N GLN A 171 8.49 6.22 -15.79
CA GLN A 171 9.93 6.05 -15.84
C GLN A 171 10.54 6.16 -14.44
N PRO A 172 11.67 5.47 -14.17
CA PRO A 172 12.32 5.50 -12.85
C PRO A 172 12.59 6.92 -12.32
N TRP A 173 13.02 7.81 -13.21
CA TRP A 173 13.40 9.19 -12.88
C TRP A 173 12.23 10.15 -12.72
N GLU A 174 10.99 9.72 -13.00
CA GLU A 174 9.81 10.55 -12.74
C GLU A 174 9.42 10.56 -11.26
N LEU A 175 9.80 9.53 -10.50
CA LEU A 175 9.58 9.45 -9.06
C LEU A 175 10.72 10.11 -8.27
N ALA A 176 10.45 10.41 -7.00
CA ALA A 176 11.42 11.03 -6.09
C ALA A 176 12.74 10.25 -5.96
N ASN A 177 12.70 8.92 -6.07
CA ASN A 177 13.87 8.05 -5.93
C ASN A 177 13.91 7.01 -7.06
N VAL A 178 15.05 6.94 -7.73
CA VAL A 178 15.38 5.83 -8.64
C VAL A 178 15.87 4.60 -7.86
N PRO A 179 15.87 3.39 -8.45
CA PRO A 179 16.51 2.22 -7.86
C PRO A 179 18.00 2.43 -7.52
N MET A 180 18.54 1.59 -6.62
CA MET A 180 19.96 1.65 -6.25
C MET A 180 20.86 1.43 -7.47
N ASN A 181 21.94 2.21 -7.59
CA ASN A 181 22.90 2.18 -8.70
C ASN A 181 22.31 2.51 -10.09
N TYR A 182 21.07 3.00 -10.18
CA TYR A 182 20.40 3.26 -11.45
C TYR A 182 21.21 4.17 -12.39
N TRP A 183 21.79 5.25 -11.86
CA TRP A 183 22.60 6.22 -12.60
C TRP A 183 24.03 5.77 -12.93
N LYS A 184 24.48 4.61 -12.44
CA LYS A 184 25.79 4.04 -12.82
C LYS A 184 25.75 3.33 -14.17
N ASN A 185 24.56 3.02 -14.68
CA ASN A 185 24.36 2.40 -15.98
C ASN A 185 24.26 3.51 -17.06
N PRO A 186 25.16 3.54 -18.06
CA PRO A 186 25.16 4.56 -19.11
C PRO A 186 23.89 4.59 -19.96
N GLU A 187 23.27 3.44 -20.22
CA GLU A 187 22.03 3.37 -21.01
C GLU A 187 20.86 4.03 -20.27
N ASN A 188 20.77 3.86 -18.94
CA ASN A 188 19.77 4.55 -18.11
C ASN A 188 19.98 6.06 -18.11
N VAL A 189 21.23 6.51 -18.00
CA VAL A 189 21.58 7.94 -18.07
C VAL A 189 21.16 8.51 -19.42
N LYS A 190 21.48 7.80 -20.51
CA LYS A 190 21.12 8.20 -21.87
C LYS A 190 19.61 8.29 -22.05
N GLN A 191 18.86 7.25 -21.70
CA GLN A 191 17.40 7.25 -21.84
C GLN A 191 16.74 8.38 -21.05
N ALA A 192 17.21 8.62 -19.81
CA ALA A 192 16.70 9.69 -18.97
C ALA A 192 16.99 11.07 -19.55
N LEU A 193 18.23 11.30 -20.02
CA LEU A 193 18.60 12.57 -20.64
C LEU A 193 17.89 12.79 -21.97
N ASP A 194 17.76 11.78 -22.83
CA ASP A 194 17.07 11.92 -24.11
C ASP A 194 15.59 12.25 -23.91
N GLY A 195 14.92 11.56 -22.98
CA GLY A 195 13.55 11.90 -22.59
C GLY A 195 13.44 13.32 -22.03
N PHE A 196 14.37 13.73 -21.18
CA PHE A 196 14.39 15.07 -20.60
C PHE A 196 14.61 16.17 -21.65
N LEU A 197 15.64 16.04 -22.49
CA LEU A 197 16.02 17.04 -23.48
C LEU A 197 14.97 17.17 -24.58
N PHE A 198 14.51 16.04 -25.12
CA PHE A 198 13.68 16.06 -26.33
C PHE A 198 12.18 16.04 -26.02
N GLN A 199 11.75 15.33 -24.98
CA GLN A 199 10.31 15.23 -24.67
C GLN A 199 9.85 16.28 -23.66
N LYS A 200 10.66 16.57 -22.62
CA LYS A 200 10.27 17.54 -21.57
C LYS A 200 10.67 18.98 -21.92
N LEU A 201 11.89 19.19 -22.42
CA LEU A 201 12.37 20.52 -22.84
C LEU A 201 12.05 20.84 -24.30
N GLY A 202 11.72 19.84 -25.12
CA GLY A 202 11.30 20.04 -26.51
C GLY A 202 12.43 20.45 -27.44
N PHE A 203 13.69 20.16 -27.12
CA PHE A 203 14.79 20.39 -28.04
C PHE A 203 14.66 19.46 -29.25
N SER A 204 15.06 19.97 -30.42
CA SER A 204 15.02 19.24 -31.69
C SER A 204 16.28 18.41 -31.93
N SER A 205 17.40 18.77 -31.30
CA SER A 205 18.67 18.05 -31.44
C SER A 205 19.60 18.26 -30.24
N TYR A 206 20.70 17.50 -30.19
CA TYR A 206 21.76 17.69 -29.20
C TYR A 206 22.49 19.03 -29.35
N GLU A 207 22.62 19.54 -30.57
CA GLU A 207 23.25 20.83 -30.85
C GLU A 207 22.43 21.98 -30.26
N GLU A 208 21.09 21.90 -30.39
CA GLU A 208 20.20 22.85 -29.73
C GLU A 208 20.31 22.75 -28.19
N ALA A 209 20.36 21.53 -27.66
CA ALA A 209 20.52 21.29 -26.23
C ALA A 209 21.82 21.90 -25.69
N LEU A 210 22.95 21.78 -26.40
CA LEU A 210 24.23 22.37 -26.00
C LEU A 210 24.18 23.89 -25.84
N VAL A 211 23.33 24.57 -26.61
CA VAL A 211 23.19 26.02 -26.59
C VAL A 211 22.20 26.47 -25.52
N LYS A 212 21.07 25.75 -25.38
CA LYS A 212 19.92 26.22 -24.60
C LYS A 212 19.82 25.64 -23.19
N LEU A 213 20.40 24.47 -22.93
CA LEU A 213 20.29 23.76 -21.65
C LEU A 213 20.94 24.55 -20.52
N LYS A 214 20.19 24.72 -19.43
CA LYS A 214 20.66 25.39 -18.22
C LYS A 214 20.65 24.43 -17.05
N ARG A 215 21.54 24.68 -16.07
CA ARG A 215 21.58 23.93 -14.82
C ARG A 215 20.23 23.94 -14.09
N ASN A 216 19.52 25.06 -14.11
CA ASN A 216 18.23 25.21 -13.43
C ASN A 216 17.14 24.31 -14.00
N ASP A 217 17.22 23.93 -15.28
CA ASP A 217 16.25 23.05 -15.93
C ASP A 217 16.20 21.68 -15.22
N PHE A 218 17.34 21.16 -14.77
CA PHE A 218 17.40 19.89 -14.03
C PHE A 218 16.63 19.94 -12.71
N PHE A 219 16.60 21.08 -12.03
CA PHE A 219 15.86 21.23 -10.77
C PHE A 219 14.37 21.43 -11.04
N GLN A 220 14.03 22.27 -12.01
CA GLN A 220 12.65 22.55 -12.40
C GLN A 220 11.91 21.28 -12.85
N TYR A 221 12.59 20.40 -13.59
CA TYR A 221 12.02 19.16 -14.12
C TYR A 221 12.36 17.92 -13.29
N ARG A 222 12.91 18.09 -12.07
CA ARG A 222 13.25 17.00 -11.12
C ARG A 222 14.24 15.96 -11.66
N MET A 223 15.10 16.38 -12.57
CA MET A 223 16.24 15.63 -13.09
C MET A 223 17.53 15.88 -12.30
N SER A 224 17.45 16.51 -11.12
CA SER A 224 18.63 16.78 -10.28
C SER A 224 19.38 15.51 -9.87
N GLY A 225 18.69 14.38 -9.74
CA GLY A 225 19.29 13.09 -9.40
C GLY A 225 20.30 12.61 -10.43
N VAL A 226 19.99 12.68 -11.73
CA VAL A 226 20.95 12.30 -12.78
C VAL A 226 22.12 13.28 -12.84
N LEU A 227 21.84 14.58 -12.71
CA LEU A 227 22.88 15.61 -12.69
C LEU A 227 23.85 15.40 -11.53
N GLN A 228 23.35 15.08 -10.34
CA GLN A 228 24.17 14.84 -9.15
C GLN A 228 24.96 13.53 -9.27
N MET A 229 24.30 12.43 -9.61
CA MET A 229 24.87 11.08 -9.46
C MET A 229 25.69 10.63 -10.68
N ALA A 230 25.36 11.10 -11.89
CA ALA A 230 26.10 10.75 -13.11
C ALA A 230 27.11 11.84 -13.52
N PHE A 231 26.90 13.09 -13.12
CA PHE A 231 27.68 14.23 -13.60
C PHE A 231 28.27 15.11 -12.48
N ASP A 232 28.31 14.63 -11.24
CA ASP A 232 28.85 15.34 -10.07
C ASP A 232 28.31 16.77 -9.91
N SER A 233 27.04 16.99 -10.27
CA SER A 233 26.40 18.30 -10.28
C SER A 233 27.03 19.33 -11.24
N GLN A 234 27.78 18.91 -12.25
CA GLN A 234 28.49 19.77 -13.19
C GLN A 234 27.84 19.77 -14.57
N LEU A 235 27.26 20.91 -14.97
CA LEU A 235 26.68 21.08 -16.32
C LEU A 235 27.72 20.90 -17.43
N ALA A 236 28.98 21.27 -17.18
CA ALA A 236 30.07 21.06 -18.14
C ALA A 236 30.27 19.58 -18.51
N LYS A 237 30.12 18.66 -17.55
CA LYS A 237 30.19 17.21 -17.81
C LYS A 237 29.00 16.72 -18.62
N VAL A 238 27.81 17.28 -18.39
CA VAL A 238 26.64 17.02 -19.24
C VAL A 238 26.90 17.50 -20.67
N HIS A 239 27.44 18.70 -20.86
CA HIS A 239 27.77 19.20 -22.20
C HIS A 239 28.84 18.35 -22.90
N GLN A 240 29.84 17.85 -22.17
CA GLN A 240 30.79 16.90 -22.72
C GLN A 240 30.08 15.62 -23.19
N TRP A 241 29.23 15.04 -22.34
CA TRP A 241 28.45 13.86 -22.70
C TRP A 241 27.57 14.08 -23.93
N ILE A 242 26.88 15.23 -24.03
CA ILE A 242 26.07 15.58 -25.21
C ILE A 242 26.93 15.61 -26.49
N ARG A 243 28.14 16.19 -26.44
CA ARG A 243 29.06 16.20 -27.60
C ARG A 243 29.47 14.81 -28.04
N GLU A 244 29.70 13.90 -27.09
CA GLU A 244 30.00 12.49 -27.39
C GLU A 244 28.83 11.82 -28.10
N GLN A 245 27.57 12.16 -27.76
CA GLN A 245 26.40 11.63 -28.45
C GLN A 245 26.30 12.10 -29.90
N THR A 246 26.60 13.37 -30.20
CA THR A 246 26.61 13.92 -31.56
C THR A 246 27.63 13.22 -32.48
N ILE A 247 28.75 12.74 -31.94
CA ILE A 247 29.80 12.05 -32.73
C ILE A 247 29.39 10.60 -33.07
N THR A 248 28.52 10.00 -32.25
CA THR A 248 28.18 8.58 -32.32
C THR A 248 26.82 8.34 -33.01
N ALA A 249 26.11 9.40 -33.42
CA ALA A 249 24.82 9.38 -34.11
C ALA A 249 25.00 9.51 -35.63
#